data_AF-A0A944LE33-F1
#
_entry.id   AF-A0A944LE33-F1
#
_cell.length_a   1.000
_cell.length_b   1.000
_cell.length_c   1.000
_cell.angle_alpha   90.00
_cell.angle_beta   90.00
_cell.angle_gamma   90.00
#
_symmetry.space_group_name_H-M   'P 1'
#
loop_
_entity.id
_entity.type
_entity.pdbx_description
1 polymer ?
#
loop_
_entity_poly.entity_id
_entity_poly.type
_entity_poly.pdbx_seq_one_letter_code
_entity_poly.pdbx_strand_id
1 'polypeptide(L)'
;MQCGAELSVFRDRVSALAWQDIGTGGFDGAATVMASRPSLATPGVTVDIVGVAHWHAPSGTAAIGISVAMLLGSDRGGLDGGDSDRAAAGVYWEEAHAWAGAVAGGQWAAAEFTGSQEAPGGVIFQYLLKAHEASYAIDHFQGAL
;
A
#
# COMPACT_ATOMS: atom_id res chain seq x y z
N MET A 1 -9.19 -16.15 -8.20
CA MET A 1 -8.57 -15.52 -7.00
C MET A 1 -7.34 -16.31 -6.60
N GLN A 2 -6.14 -15.96 -7.09
CA GLN A 2 -4.91 -16.73 -6.84
C GLN A 2 -3.92 -16.08 -5.85
N CYS A 3 -4.24 -14.94 -5.24
CA CYS A 3 -3.30 -14.19 -4.39
C CYS A 3 -3.64 -14.17 -2.88
N GLY A 4 -4.67 -14.89 -2.44
CA GLY A 4 -5.21 -14.73 -1.08
C GLY A 4 -4.23 -15.04 0.06
N ALA A 5 -3.45 -16.12 -0.07
CA ALA A 5 -2.46 -16.50 0.94
C ALA A 5 -1.30 -15.51 1.02
N GLU A 6 -0.77 -15.07 -0.13
CA GLU A 6 0.30 -14.08 -0.18
C GLU A 6 -0.16 -12.71 0.33
N LEU A 7 -1.39 -12.30 0.01
CA LEU A 7 -1.98 -11.10 0.58
C LEU A 7 -2.06 -11.20 2.10
N SER A 8 -2.49 -12.34 2.65
CA SER A 8 -2.51 -12.55 4.11
C SER A 8 -1.12 -12.40 4.72
N VAL A 9 -0.12 -13.07 4.14
CA VAL A 9 1.28 -12.98 4.61
C VAL A 9 1.82 -11.55 4.51
N PHE A 10 1.51 -10.85 3.41
CA PHE A 10 1.91 -9.47 3.22
C PHE A 10 1.27 -8.56 4.27
N ARG A 11 -0.03 -8.71 4.53
CA ARG A 11 -0.75 -7.96 5.56
C ARG A 11 -0.12 -8.15 6.94
N ASP A 12 0.16 -9.40 7.33
CA ASP A 12 0.82 -9.71 8.60
C ASP A 12 2.20 -9.05 8.71
N ARG A 13 2.99 -9.08 7.61
CA ARG A 13 4.29 -8.39 7.55
C ARG A 13 4.12 -6.88 7.69
N VAL A 14 3.16 -6.29 7.00
CA VAL A 14 2.87 -4.85 7.04
C VAL A 14 2.44 -4.42 8.44
N SER A 15 1.54 -5.15 9.09
CA SER A 15 1.15 -4.88 10.48
C SER A 15 2.33 -5.00 11.45
N ALA A 16 3.22 -5.98 11.24
CA ALA A 16 4.41 -6.15 12.05
C ALA A 16 5.38 -4.95 11.95
N LEU A 17 5.37 -4.20 10.83
CA LEU A 17 6.21 -3.00 10.69
C LEU A 17 5.86 -1.93 11.73
N ALA A 18 4.58 -1.75 12.08
CA ALA A 18 4.15 -0.75 13.05
C ALA A 18 4.56 -1.06 14.50
N TRP A 19 4.95 -2.30 14.78
CA TRP A 19 5.47 -2.74 16.08
C TRP A 19 6.99 -2.70 16.16
N GLN A 20 7.66 -2.31 15.08
CA GLN A 20 9.09 -2.01 15.14
C GLN A 20 9.28 -0.72 15.93
N ASP A 21 10.47 -0.57 16.52
CA ASP A 21 10.87 0.64 17.24
C ASP A 21 11.06 1.77 16.23
N ILE A 22 9.96 2.36 15.76
CA ILE A 22 9.90 3.46 14.77
C ILE A 22 9.56 4.74 15.52
N GLY A 23 10.42 5.76 15.44
CA GLY A 23 10.21 7.04 16.12
C GLY A 23 11.44 7.55 16.89
N THR A 24 11.20 8.40 17.90
CA THR A 24 12.26 9.16 18.60
C THR A 24 13.18 8.26 19.42
N GLY A 25 14.21 7.71 18.76
CA GLY A 25 15.20 6.79 19.33
C GLY A 25 15.41 5.49 18.54
N GLY A 26 14.55 5.23 17.54
CA GLY A 26 14.55 4.00 16.74
C GLY A 26 14.72 4.25 15.24
N PHE A 27 14.13 3.40 14.40
CA PHE A 27 14.17 3.52 12.94
C PHE A 27 13.26 4.66 12.43
N ASP A 28 13.66 5.33 11.35
CA ASP A 28 12.83 6.35 10.69
C ASP A 28 11.59 5.73 10.01
N GLY A 29 11.71 4.47 9.61
CA GLY A 29 10.64 3.67 9.04
C GLY A 29 11.11 2.28 8.67
N ALA A 30 10.18 1.43 8.27
CA ALA A 30 10.44 0.07 7.82
C ALA A 30 9.53 -0.25 6.63
N ALA A 31 9.99 -1.11 5.73
CA ALA A 31 9.25 -1.46 4.53
C ALA A 31 9.25 -2.97 4.27
N THR A 32 8.20 -3.43 3.59
CA THR A 32 8.10 -4.78 3.06
C THR A 32 7.45 -4.74 1.69
N VAL A 33 7.71 -5.76 0.87
CA VAL A 33 7.26 -5.82 -0.52
C VAL A 33 6.56 -7.15 -0.78
N MET A 34 5.50 -7.10 -1.57
CA MET A 34 4.84 -8.29 -2.10
C MET A 34 5.53 -8.74 -3.39
N ALA A 35 5.49 -10.03 -3.71
CA ALA A 35 5.96 -10.50 -5.00
C ALA A 35 5.19 -9.80 -6.15
N SER A 36 5.93 -9.39 -7.18
CA SER A 36 5.38 -8.73 -8.37
C SER A 36 4.29 -9.58 -9.01
N ARG A 37 3.20 -8.94 -9.46
CA ARG A 37 2.06 -9.61 -10.10
C ARG A 37 1.83 -9.07 -11.50
N PRO A 38 1.36 -9.86 -12.46
CA PRO A 38 0.85 -9.30 -13.70
C PRO A 38 -0.44 -8.52 -13.42
N SER A 39 -0.60 -7.38 -14.09
CA SER A 39 -1.85 -6.63 -14.13
C SER A 39 -2.93 -7.47 -14.83
N LEU A 40 -4.13 -7.45 -14.25
CA LEU A 40 -5.31 -8.12 -14.78
C LEU A 40 -6.04 -7.26 -15.83
N ALA A 41 -5.94 -5.93 -15.72
CA ALA A 41 -6.61 -4.99 -16.61
C ALA A 41 -5.75 -4.59 -17.82
N THR A 42 -4.42 -4.52 -17.64
CA THR A 42 -3.49 -3.99 -18.64
C THR A 42 -2.39 -5.01 -18.95
N PRO A 43 -2.48 -5.76 -20.07
CA PRO A 43 -1.46 -6.72 -20.46
C PRO A 43 -0.08 -6.08 -20.61
N GLY A 44 0.94 -6.74 -20.06
CA GLY A 44 2.32 -6.24 -20.08
C GLY A 44 2.65 -5.23 -18.97
N VAL A 45 1.69 -4.92 -18.09
CA VAL A 45 1.95 -4.18 -16.84
C VAL A 45 2.11 -5.17 -15.69
N THR A 46 3.04 -4.87 -14.79
CA THR A 46 3.22 -5.51 -13.49
C THR A 46 2.70 -4.60 -12.38
N VAL A 47 2.29 -5.23 -11.29
CA VAL A 47 1.82 -4.61 -10.07
C VAL A 47 2.80 -4.97 -8.97
N ASP A 48 3.49 -3.96 -8.46
CA ASP A 48 4.38 -4.07 -7.31
C ASP A 48 3.75 -3.36 -6.13
N ILE A 49 3.71 -4.03 -4.97
CA ILE A 49 3.08 -3.48 -3.77
C ILE A 49 4.13 -3.39 -2.67
N VAL A 50 4.35 -2.18 -2.17
CA VAL A 50 5.27 -1.90 -1.06
C VAL A 50 4.45 -1.36 0.11
N GLY A 51 4.61 -1.95 1.28
CA GLY A 51 4.07 -1.42 2.54
C GLY A 51 5.17 -0.75 3.33
N VAL A 52 4.87 0.41 3.90
CA VAL A 52 5.83 1.22 4.65
C VAL A 52 5.19 1.64 5.97
N ALA A 53 5.87 1.41 7.08
CA ALA A 53 5.57 2.06 8.34
C ALA A 53 6.53 3.25 8.53
N HIS A 54 6.00 4.40 8.89
CA HIS A 54 6.79 5.59 9.20
C HIS A 54 6.24 6.27 10.44
N TRP A 55 7.10 7.00 11.15
CA TRP A 55 6.68 7.75 12.31
C TRP A 55 5.74 8.89 11.90
N HIS A 56 4.53 8.92 12.48
CA HIS A 56 3.58 10.01 12.27
C HIS A 56 3.51 10.88 13.53
N ALA A 57 4.39 11.88 13.56
CA ALA A 57 4.59 12.78 14.70
C ALA A 57 3.29 13.38 15.27
N PRO A 58 2.31 13.83 14.47
CA PRO A 58 1.05 14.37 15.01
C PRO A 58 0.25 13.36 15.83
N SER A 59 0.34 12.07 15.49
CA SER A 59 -0.38 10.99 16.20
C SER A 59 0.44 10.33 17.30
N GLY A 60 1.76 10.57 17.36
CA GLY A 60 2.66 9.89 18.29
C GLY A 60 2.72 8.36 18.09
N THR A 61 2.39 7.86 16.89
CA THR A 61 2.38 6.43 16.56
C THR A 61 2.89 6.21 15.14
N ALA A 62 3.22 4.96 14.79
CA ALA A 62 3.58 4.59 13.42
C ALA A 62 2.34 4.60 12.52
N ALA A 63 2.40 5.35 11.41
CA ALA A 63 1.43 5.29 10.33
C ALA A 63 1.87 4.26 9.29
N ILE A 64 0.91 3.51 8.77
CA ILE A 64 1.15 2.51 7.73
C ILE A 64 0.63 3.03 6.40
N GLY A 65 1.52 3.21 5.44
CA GLY A 65 1.19 3.49 4.06
C GLY A 65 1.45 2.28 3.16
N ILE A 66 0.81 2.27 1.99
CA ILE A 66 1.14 1.35 0.90
C ILE A 66 1.31 2.12 -0.40
N SER A 67 2.24 1.66 -1.22
CA SER A 67 2.44 2.12 -2.58
C SER A 67 2.13 0.97 -3.53
N VAL A 68 1.25 1.21 -4.48
CA VAL A 68 0.94 0.28 -5.58
C VAL A 68 1.53 0.87 -6.84
N ALA A 69 2.64 0.29 -7.30
CA ALA A 69 3.28 0.66 -8.54
C ALA A 69 2.74 -0.21 -9.68
N MET A 70 2.24 0.46 -10.72
CA MET A 70 1.78 -0.16 -11.95
C MET A 70 2.81 0.17 -13.03
N LEU A 71 3.68 -0.78 -13.37
CA LEU A 71 4.86 -0.57 -14.21
C LEU A 71 4.83 -1.44 -15.46
N LEU A 72 5.30 -0.96 -16.59
CA LEU A 72 5.52 -1.79 -17.76
C LEU A 72 6.58 -2.86 -17.47
N GLY A 73 6.23 -4.12 -17.70
CA GLY A 73 7.14 -5.25 -17.57
C GLY A 73 8.29 -5.14 -18.58
N SER A 74 9.51 -5.36 -18.12
CA SER A 74 10.73 -5.28 -18.94
C SER A 74 10.87 -6.38 -20.00
N ASP A 75 9.91 -7.31 -20.07
CA ASP A 75 9.97 -8.52 -20.90
C ASP A 75 9.69 -8.30 -22.39
N ARG A 76 9.33 -7.07 -22.81
CA ARG A 76 9.35 -6.70 -24.24
C ARG A 76 10.69 -6.10 -24.62
N GLY A 77 11.65 -6.98 -24.91
CA GLY A 77 12.78 -6.62 -25.78
C GLY A 77 12.25 -6.16 -27.13
N GLY A 78 12.20 -4.85 -27.36
CA GLY A 78 11.67 -4.31 -28.60
C GLY A 78 11.72 -2.78 -28.65
N LEU A 79 12.89 -2.27 -29.05
CA LEU A 79 13.09 -1.11 -29.94
C LEU A 79 11.82 -0.28 -30.23
N ASP A 80 11.55 0.74 -29.42
CA ASP A 80 11.13 2.08 -29.87
C ASP A 80 10.89 2.98 -28.65
N GLY A 81 11.81 3.91 -28.41
CA GLY A 81 11.81 4.85 -27.28
C GLY A 81 10.74 5.95 -27.38
N GLY A 82 9.52 5.62 -27.81
CA GLY A 82 8.42 6.56 -28.03
C GLY A 82 7.09 6.21 -27.34
N ASP A 83 6.95 5.02 -26.74
CA ASP A 83 5.64 4.52 -26.24
C ASP A 83 5.49 4.52 -24.71
N SER A 84 6.55 4.87 -23.97
CA SER A 84 6.54 4.94 -22.50
C SER A 84 5.56 5.97 -21.95
N ASP A 85 5.41 7.12 -22.62
CA ASP A 85 4.44 8.18 -22.24
C ASP A 85 3.00 7.76 -22.51
N ARG A 86 2.76 6.92 -23.54
CA ARG A 86 1.43 6.36 -23.82
C ARG A 86 1.05 5.24 -22.87
N ALA A 87 2.04 4.51 -22.35
CA ALA A 87 1.82 3.43 -21.41
C ALA A 87 1.40 3.91 -20.02
N ALA A 88 1.93 5.05 -19.54
CA ALA A 88 1.44 5.70 -18.32
C ALA A 88 -0.04 6.11 -18.45
N ALA A 89 -0.46 6.54 -19.65
CA ALA A 89 -1.86 6.86 -19.95
C ALA A 89 -2.79 5.62 -20.02
N GLY A 90 -2.24 4.41 -20.08
CA GLY A 90 -2.97 3.14 -20.12
C GLY A 90 -3.07 2.40 -18.77
N VAL A 91 -2.55 2.99 -17.69
CA VAL A 91 -2.58 2.38 -16.36
C VAL A 91 -3.99 2.46 -15.77
N TYR A 92 -4.54 1.30 -15.42
CA TYR A 92 -5.90 1.21 -14.90
C TYR A 92 -5.93 1.54 -13.40
N TRP A 93 -6.24 2.80 -13.06
CA TRP A 93 -6.28 3.30 -11.68
C TRP A 93 -7.19 2.45 -10.76
N GLU A 94 -8.30 1.92 -11.27
CA GLU A 94 -9.21 1.07 -10.50
C GLU A 94 -8.54 -0.25 -10.09
N GLU A 95 -7.61 -0.79 -10.88
CA GLU A 95 -6.86 -1.99 -10.48
C GLU A 95 -5.94 -1.68 -9.29
N ALA A 96 -5.24 -0.54 -9.31
CA ALA A 96 -4.45 -0.11 -8.16
C ALA A 96 -5.31 0.08 -6.90
N HIS A 97 -6.52 0.65 -7.05
CA HIS A 97 -7.47 0.81 -5.95
C HIS A 97 -8.00 -0.53 -5.44
N ALA A 98 -8.26 -1.49 -6.33
CA ALA A 98 -8.66 -2.83 -5.96
C ALA A 98 -7.55 -3.56 -5.19
N TRP A 99 -6.29 -3.41 -5.59
CA TRP A 99 -5.14 -3.93 -4.86
C TRP A 99 -5.00 -3.29 -3.48
N ALA A 100 -5.12 -1.96 -3.39
CA ALA A 100 -5.07 -1.25 -2.11
C ALA A 100 -6.20 -1.69 -1.17
N GLY A 101 -7.44 -1.81 -1.68
CA GLY A 101 -8.58 -2.33 -0.93
C GLY A 101 -8.40 -3.78 -0.51
N ALA A 102 -7.80 -4.61 -1.38
CA ALA A 102 -7.46 -5.98 -1.03
C ALA A 102 -6.41 -6.04 0.08
N VAL A 103 -5.38 -5.19 0.07
CA VAL A 103 -4.42 -5.11 1.18
C VAL A 103 -5.10 -4.68 2.48
N ALA A 104 -5.95 -3.65 2.45
CA ALA A 104 -6.67 -3.21 3.64
C ALA A 104 -7.60 -4.30 4.22
N GLY A 105 -8.26 -5.05 3.34
CA GLY A 105 -9.27 -6.05 3.70
C GLY A 105 -8.80 -7.04 4.77
N GLY A 106 -9.45 -7.02 5.93
CA GLY A 106 -9.27 -7.97 7.02
C GLY A 106 -8.57 -7.40 8.26
N GLN A 107 -7.67 -6.44 8.10
CA GLN A 107 -6.91 -5.84 9.22
C GLN A 107 -7.08 -4.32 9.36
N TRP A 108 -7.49 -3.65 8.27
CA TRP A 108 -7.73 -2.22 8.24
C TRP A 108 -9.16 -1.93 7.75
N ALA A 109 -9.71 -0.80 8.17
CA ALA A 109 -11.03 -0.36 7.72
C ALA A 109 -11.03 0.05 6.25
N ALA A 110 -9.96 0.71 5.80
CA ALA A 110 -9.84 1.19 4.43
C ALA A 110 -8.38 1.49 4.06
N ALA A 111 -8.11 1.54 2.76
CA ALA A 111 -6.96 2.24 2.19
C ALA A 111 -7.44 3.58 1.64
N GLU A 112 -6.99 4.68 2.23
CA GLU A 112 -7.30 6.04 1.78
C GLU A 112 -6.26 6.49 0.77
N PHE A 113 -6.69 6.88 -0.43
CA PHE A 113 -5.81 7.41 -1.45
C PHE A 113 -5.21 8.76 -1.02
N THR A 114 -3.88 8.88 -1.09
CA THR A 114 -3.16 10.10 -0.69
C THR A 114 -2.54 10.83 -1.88
N GLY A 115 -2.27 10.14 -2.99
CA GLY A 115 -1.72 10.75 -4.19
C GLY A 115 -1.15 9.74 -5.18
N SER A 116 -0.72 10.26 -6.33
CA SER A 116 -0.06 9.48 -7.37
C SER A 116 1.18 10.19 -7.88
N GLN A 117 2.18 9.42 -8.28
CA GLN A 117 3.42 9.91 -8.85
C GLN A 117 3.73 9.15 -10.14
N GLU A 118 4.05 9.88 -11.21
CA GLU A 118 4.58 9.27 -12.43
C GLU A 118 5.97 8.69 -12.16
N ALA A 119 6.22 7.49 -12.68
CA ALA A 119 7.49 6.81 -12.61
C ALA A 119 7.94 6.40 -14.01
N PRO A 120 9.25 6.20 -14.24
CA PRO A 120 9.72 5.63 -15.50
C PRO A 120 8.99 4.31 -15.79
N GLY A 121 8.18 4.30 -16.86
CA GLY A 121 7.42 3.13 -17.28
C GLY A 121 6.08 2.91 -16.58
N GLY A 122 5.54 3.87 -15.82
CA GLY A 122 4.22 3.71 -15.22
C GLY A 122 3.84 4.75 -14.16
N VAL A 123 2.98 4.34 -13.21
CA VAL A 123 2.45 5.22 -12.16
C VAL A 123 2.47 4.51 -10.81
N ILE A 124 2.84 5.24 -9.76
CA ILE A 124 2.81 4.78 -8.37
C ILE A 124 1.63 5.47 -7.67
N PHE A 125 0.72 4.69 -7.12
CA PHE A 125 -0.41 5.16 -6.32
C PHE A 125 -0.12 4.95 -4.84
N GLN A 126 -0.29 5.99 -4.04
CA GLN A 126 0.01 6.00 -2.62
C GLN A 126 -1.28 6.01 -1.81
N TYR A 127 -1.29 5.21 -0.74
CA TYR A 127 -2.43 5.09 0.16
C TYR A 127 -1.97 5.05 1.61
N LEU A 128 -2.83 5.54 2.50
CA LEU A 128 -2.72 5.38 3.94
C LEU A 128 -3.70 4.31 4.41
N LEU A 129 -3.24 3.34 5.20
CA LEU A 129 -4.12 2.32 5.78
C LEU A 129 -4.76 2.86 7.06
N LYS A 130 -6.09 2.94 7.09
CA LYS A 130 -6.86 3.34 8.26
C LYS A 130 -7.13 2.13 9.14
N ALA A 131 -6.67 2.18 10.39
CA ALA A 131 -7.14 1.23 11.39
C ALA A 131 -8.68 1.30 11.48
N HIS A 132 -9.31 0.19 11.87
CA HIS A 132 -10.68 0.27 12.38
C HIS A 132 -10.70 1.33 13.48
N GLU A 133 -11.62 2.30 13.40
CA GLU A 133 -11.83 3.23 14.50
C GLU A 133 -11.91 2.38 15.76
N ALA A 134 -10.97 2.61 16.67
CA ALA A 134 -11.00 1.94 17.94
C ALA A 134 -12.32 2.39 18.57
N SER A 135 -13.29 1.48 18.65
CA SER A 135 -14.50 1.68 19.42
C SER A 135 -14.11 1.69 20.91
N TYR A 136 -13.41 2.74 21.33
CA TYR A 136 -13.28 3.14 22.72
C TYR A 136 -14.12 4.40 22.90
N ALA A 137 -15.42 4.24 22.74
CA ALA A 137 -16.39 5.11 23.38
C ALA A 137 -16.80 4.47 24.72
N ILE A 138 -15.96 4.73 25.72
CA ILE A 138 -16.32 5.17 27.06
C ILE A 138 -17.63 4.57 27.63
N ASP A 139 -17.52 3.56 28.49
CA ASP A 139 -18.36 3.55 29.69
C ASP A 139 -17.58 4.27 30.80
N HIS A 140 -18.09 5.46 31.08
CA HIS A 140 -17.64 6.35 32.12
C HIS A 140 -17.70 5.65 33.48
N PHE A 141 -16.71 5.94 34.32
CA PHE A 141 -16.86 5.97 35.77
C PHE A 141 -18.26 6.50 36.18
N GLN A 142 -19.07 5.61 36.74
CA GLN A 142 -20.10 5.92 37.74
C GLN A 142 -19.96 4.86 38.85
N GLY A 143 -19.79 5.18 40.12
CA GLY A 143 -19.66 6.45 40.79
C GLY A 143 -18.97 6.24 42.14
N ALA A 144 -18.60 7.35 42.75
CA ALA A 144 -18.14 7.43 44.12
C ALA A 144 -19.16 6.81 45.08
N LEU A 145 -18.66 6.06 46.07
CA LEU A 145 -18.93 6.24 47.50
C LEU A 145 -17.75 5.64 48.30
#